data_AF-K1SGK6-F1
#
_entry.id   AF-K1SGK6-F1
#
_cell.length_a   1.000
_cell.length_b   1.000
_cell.length_c   1.000
_cell.angle_alpha   90.00
_cell.angle_beta   90.00
_cell.angle_gamma   90.00
#
_symmetry.space_group_name_H-M   'P 1'
#
loop_
_entity.id
_entity.type
_entity.pdbx_description
1 polymer ?
#
loop_
_entity_poly.entity_id
_entity_poly.type
_entity_poly.pdbx_seq_one_letter_code
_entity_poly.pdbx_strand_id
1 'polypeptide(L)'
;MDILKKDMSDEDLKKVKLVEIKPHVKINFGRLSVFPISVTHSIPDSLLYVLYTKDGAIVYTGDFVFDSTVPEKYKTDIGKLAYVGKQGVLCLLSESIYAEREGHTSPNNRAASFIRDVLSKSEDRIIATVFPAHFYRIQELLNEVSKTHRKVVIMGKRLQETINYARENGYINFDKRIVGDLTNLNDKNTVVLISDAKESPFANLQRIIKGFDKYIKIKETDTVFITEPTYDGIEKVTAEIMDEVAMLGADAINLSSKKHLLHHASREDLMLMINLMNPKYYFPVKGEYRYQLANAKVAEEIGVPKENIILKQNGDVCEFIDGKLNLKCFDKVKVDEILVDGNNGEDVGNLVLKDREMLGENGIVIVSCTLDRATKKIVGGPEILTRGFIYVKDNQELLEQTRELCVLIINDNILENTKRVDYSKIKNEVRERLGHFFYEKTESKPMIITVIQEV
;
A
#
# COMPACT_ATOMS: atom_id res chain seq x y z
N MET A 1 -0.72 3.88 21.67
CA MET A 1 0.02 5.17 21.77
C MET A 1 1.53 4.98 21.59
N ASP A 2 2.15 3.99 22.22
CA ASP A 2 3.62 3.90 22.20
C ASP A 2 4.21 3.46 20.86
N ILE A 3 3.44 2.73 20.03
CA ILE A 3 3.78 2.48 18.62
C ILE A 3 3.98 3.82 17.89
N LEU A 4 3.00 4.72 17.99
CA LEU A 4 3.07 6.05 17.40
C LEU A 4 4.25 6.86 17.97
N LYS A 5 4.51 6.84 19.29
CA LYS A 5 5.68 7.52 19.88
C LYS A 5 7.01 7.04 19.32
N LYS A 6 7.13 5.74 19.02
CA LYS A 6 8.34 5.18 18.40
C LYS A 6 8.49 5.64 16.95
N ASP A 7 7.39 5.67 16.20
CA ASP A 7 7.39 6.16 14.83
C ASP A 7 7.66 7.70 14.79
N MET A 8 7.27 8.44 15.83
CA MET A 8 7.54 9.88 16.01
C MET A 8 8.91 10.19 16.64
N SER A 9 9.86 9.25 16.67
CA SER A 9 11.13 9.41 17.41
C SER A 9 12.13 10.40 16.81
N ASP A 10 11.80 10.99 15.65
CA ASP A 10 12.52 12.12 15.05
C ASP A 10 12.35 13.43 15.85
N GLU A 11 13.36 14.29 15.85
CA GLU A 11 13.48 15.42 16.79
C GLU A 11 12.32 16.42 16.75
N ASP A 12 11.68 16.61 15.58
CA ASP A 12 10.61 17.58 15.40
C ASP A 12 9.23 17.08 15.89
N LEU A 13 8.99 15.76 15.87
CA LEU A 13 7.70 15.18 16.26
C LEU A 13 7.57 14.96 17.77
N LYS A 14 8.68 15.01 18.53
CA LYS A 14 8.69 14.86 20.00
C LYS A 14 7.88 15.94 20.75
N LYS A 15 7.58 17.07 20.11
CA LYS A 15 6.83 18.20 20.71
C LYS A 15 5.30 18.03 20.67
N VAL A 16 4.79 17.00 20.01
CA VAL A 16 3.35 16.79 19.88
C VAL A 16 2.75 16.26 21.18
N LYS A 17 1.66 16.90 21.64
CA LYS A 17 0.89 16.43 22.79
C LYS A 17 0.01 15.26 22.39
N LEU A 18 0.43 14.05 22.72
CA LEU A 18 -0.39 12.84 22.57
C LEU A 18 -1.42 12.73 23.70
N VAL A 19 -2.68 12.52 23.34
CA VAL A 19 -3.79 12.32 24.29
C VAL A 19 -4.35 10.93 24.08
N GLU A 20 -4.43 10.16 25.16
CA GLU A 20 -4.99 8.81 25.11
C GLU A 20 -6.51 8.89 25.08
N ILE A 21 -7.12 8.23 24.11
CA ILE A 21 -8.57 8.11 23.98
C ILE A 21 -8.96 6.75 24.55
N LYS A 22 -9.77 6.75 25.61
CA LYS A 22 -10.31 5.52 26.19
C LYS A 22 -11.63 5.16 25.51
N PRO A 23 -11.88 3.87 25.21
CA PRO A 23 -13.16 3.45 24.67
C PRO A 23 -14.28 3.85 25.63
N HIS A 24 -15.41 4.28 25.06
CA HIS A 24 -16.64 4.62 25.79
C HIS A 24 -16.55 5.80 26.75
N VAL A 25 -15.54 6.65 26.58
CA VAL A 25 -15.41 7.91 27.33
C VAL A 25 -15.68 9.07 26.38
N LYS A 26 -16.72 9.85 26.68
CA LYS A 26 -17.09 11.04 25.90
C LYS A 26 -16.03 12.13 26.04
N ILE A 27 -15.60 12.69 24.91
CA ILE A 27 -14.63 13.79 24.83
C ILE A 27 -15.34 15.00 24.24
N ASN A 28 -15.29 16.15 24.94
CA ASN A 28 -15.97 17.36 24.51
C ASN A 28 -15.00 18.35 23.85
N PHE A 29 -15.45 18.95 22.75
CA PHE A 29 -14.76 19.98 21.98
C PHE A 29 -15.72 21.16 21.76
N GLY A 30 -15.89 21.99 22.78
CA GLY A 30 -16.86 23.09 22.76
C GLY A 30 -18.29 22.58 22.59
N ARG A 31 -18.91 22.88 21.45
CA ARG A 31 -20.28 22.43 21.10
C ARG A 31 -20.31 21.04 20.45
N LEU A 32 -19.16 20.45 20.16
CA LEU A 32 -19.03 19.12 19.59
C LEU A 32 -18.59 18.13 20.66
N SER A 33 -18.86 16.85 20.44
CA SER A 33 -18.27 15.81 21.26
C SER A 33 -18.06 14.53 20.49
N VAL A 34 -17.05 13.77 20.87
CA VAL A 34 -16.69 12.48 20.28
C VAL A 34 -16.90 11.40 21.33
N PHE A 35 -17.58 10.32 20.95
CA PHE A 35 -17.76 9.13 21.79
C PHE A 35 -17.22 7.90 21.05
N PRO A 36 -16.06 7.36 21.47
CA PRO A 36 -15.47 6.18 20.88
C PRO A 36 -16.16 4.89 21.37
N ILE A 37 -16.30 3.91 20.49
CA ILE A 37 -16.86 2.58 20.79
C ILE A 37 -15.91 1.52 20.24
N SER A 38 -15.55 0.55 21.08
CA SER A 38 -14.73 -0.59 20.67
C SER A 38 -15.38 -1.38 19.54
N VAL A 39 -14.57 -1.71 18.53
CA VAL A 39 -14.91 -2.57 17.39
C VAL A 39 -13.81 -3.60 17.16
N THR A 40 -14.17 -4.76 16.64
CA THR A 40 -13.23 -5.82 16.28
C THR A 40 -12.51 -5.50 14.98
N HIS A 41 -11.19 -5.62 14.99
CA HIS A 41 -10.33 -5.61 13.81
C HIS A 41 -9.12 -6.53 14.03
N SER A 42 -8.15 -6.50 13.12
CA SER A 42 -6.87 -7.24 13.17
C SER A 42 -5.90 -6.77 14.26
N ILE A 43 -6.15 -5.59 14.84
CA ILE A 43 -5.39 -4.97 15.93
C ILE A 43 -6.34 -4.60 17.08
N PRO A 44 -5.94 -4.80 18.36
CA PRO A 44 -6.80 -4.49 19.50
C PRO A 44 -6.94 -2.98 19.69
N ASP A 45 -7.87 -2.59 20.55
CA ASP A 45 -8.22 -1.18 20.82
C ASP A 45 -8.61 -0.42 19.54
N SER A 46 -9.20 -1.12 18.57
CA SER A 46 -9.82 -0.52 17.40
C SER A 46 -11.14 0.15 17.79
N LEU A 47 -11.39 1.36 17.28
CA LEU A 47 -12.49 2.22 17.71
C LEU A 47 -13.28 2.75 16.51
N LEU A 48 -14.61 2.69 16.64
CA LEU A 48 -15.57 3.50 15.91
C LEU A 48 -15.82 4.80 16.67
N TYR A 49 -16.08 5.90 15.96
CA TYR A 49 -16.29 7.21 16.58
C TYR A 49 -17.69 7.77 16.29
N VAL A 50 -18.40 8.18 17.33
CA VAL A 50 -19.66 8.93 17.23
C VAL A 50 -19.38 10.40 17.49
N LEU A 51 -19.46 11.23 16.45
CA LEU A 51 -19.34 12.68 16.52
C LEU A 51 -20.73 13.29 16.69
N TYR A 52 -21.01 13.84 17.87
CA TYR A 52 -22.24 14.58 18.12
C TYR A 52 -22.07 16.04 17.69
N THR A 53 -22.98 16.47 16.82
CA THR A 53 -23.08 17.84 16.31
C THR A 53 -24.44 18.44 16.66
N LYS A 54 -24.65 19.72 16.35
CA LYS A 54 -25.96 20.38 16.49
C LYS A 54 -27.04 19.77 15.59
N ASP A 55 -26.64 19.19 14.45
CA ASP A 55 -27.55 18.67 13.43
C ASP A 55 -27.86 17.18 13.63
N GLY A 56 -27.07 16.49 14.46
CA GLY A 56 -27.23 15.07 14.79
C GLY A 56 -25.90 14.34 14.95
N ALA A 57 -25.97 13.03 15.18
CA ALA A 57 -24.80 12.17 15.34
C ALA A 57 -24.25 11.70 13.98
N ILE A 58 -22.97 11.93 13.74
CA ILE A 58 -22.22 11.36 12.62
C ILE A 58 -21.38 10.22 13.16
N VAL A 59 -21.51 9.02 12.59
CA VAL A 59 -20.78 7.84 13.01
C VAL A 59 -19.73 7.49 11.95
N TYR A 60 -18.48 7.34 12.35
CA TYR A 60 -17.41 6.82 11.50
C TYR A 60 -16.92 5.48 12.02
N THR A 61 -17.12 4.42 11.24
CA THR A 61 -16.85 3.04 11.70
C THR A 61 -15.38 2.76 11.93
N GLY A 62 -14.48 3.46 11.24
CA GLY A 62 -13.15 2.93 11.01
C GLY A 62 -13.22 1.62 10.23
N ASP A 63 -12.22 0.77 10.41
CA ASP A 63 -12.29 -0.61 9.95
C ASP A 63 -12.89 -1.50 11.04
N PHE A 64 -13.69 -2.47 10.64
CA PHE A 64 -14.32 -3.39 11.56
C PHE A 64 -14.65 -4.74 10.92
N VAL A 65 -14.89 -5.72 11.76
CA VAL A 65 -15.57 -6.97 11.43
C VAL A 65 -16.46 -7.37 12.60
N PHE A 66 -17.51 -8.14 12.36
CA PHE A 66 -18.22 -8.81 13.46
C PHE A 66 -17.66 -10.21 13.67
N ASP A 67 -16.87 -10.38 14.74
CA ASP A 67 -16.41 -11.70 15.20
C ASP A 67 -16.63 -11.82 16.71
N SER A 68 -17.55 -12.69 17.11
CA SER A 68 -17.94 -12.91 18.50
C SER A 68 -16.97 -13.78 19.30
N THR A 69 -15.95 -14.36 18.65
CA THR A 69 -15.00 -15.28 19.30
C THR A 69 -13.72 -14.59 19.75
N VAL A 70 -13.55 -13.31 19.42
CA VAL A 70 -12.34 -12.56 19.75
C VAL A 70 -12.24 -12.27 21.25
N PRO A 71 -11.02 -12.11 21.79
CA PRO A 71 -10.82 -11.71 23.19
C PRO A 71 -11.42 -10.33 23.50
N GLU A 72 -11.64 -10.05 24.79
CA GLU A 72 -12.31 -8.81 25.25
C GLU A 72 -11.71 -7.52 24.67
N LYS A 73 -10.38 -7.43 24.53
CA LYS A 73 -9.69 -6.24 23.98
C LYS A 73 -9.92 -5.98 22.49
N TYR A 74 -10.47 -6.96 21.79
CA TYR A 74 -10.87 -6.84 20.40
C TYR A 74 -12.38 -6.72 20.27
N LYS A 75 -13.16 -6.98 21.33
CA LYS A 75 -14.58 -7.23 21.18
C LYS A 75 -15.36 -5.97 20.84
N THR A 76 -16.15 -6.04 19.77
CA THR A 76 -17.15 -5.02 19.45
C THR A 76 -18.21 -4.91 20.56
N ASP A 77 -18.47 -3.69 21.04
CA ASP A 77 -19.60 -3.42 21.95
C ASP A 77 -20.90 -3.22 21.17
N ILE A 78 -21.50 -4.32 20.74
CA ILE A 78 -22.76 -4.33 19.95
C ILE A 78 -23.89 -3.61 20.71
N GLY A 79 -23.95 -3.72 22.03
CA GLY A 79 -24.97 -3.09 22.86
C GLY A 79 -24.94 -1.57 22.75
N LYS A 80 -23.74 -0.97 22.78
CA LYS A 80 -23.57 0.46 22.58
C LYS A 80 -23.83 0.91 21.15
N LEU A 81 -23.46 0.11 20.15
CA LEU A 81 -23.81 0.40 18.75
C LEU A 81 -25.33 0.51 18.59
N ALA A 82 -26.08 -0.48 19.08
CA ALA A 82 -27.55 -0.46 19.04
C ALA A 82 -28.16 0.70 19.84
N TYR A 83 -27.56 1.04 20.99
CA TYR A 83 -28.01 2.18 21.80
C TYR A 83 -27.87 3.49 21.03
N VAL A 84 -26.72 3.72 20.37
CA VAL A 84 -26.49 4.91 19.54
C VAL A 84 -27.46 4.96 18.37
N GLY A 85 -27.67 3.83 17.66
CA GLY A 85 -28.64 3.77 16.58
C GLY A 85 -30.06 4.13 17.03
N LYS A 86 -30.48 3.71 18.23
CA LYS A 86 -31.78 4.08 18.82
C LYS A 86 -31.91 5.57 19.15
N GLN A 87 -30.80 6.27 19.42
CA GLN A 87 -30.82 7.73 19.61
C GLN A 87 -30.96 8.50 18.29
N GLY A 88 -30.81 7.82 17.15
CA GLY A 88 -30.84 8.40 15.81
C GLY A 88 -29.46 8.79 15.32
N VAL A 89 -29.05 8.21 14.19
CA VAL A 89 -27.81 8.55 13.48
C VAL A 89 -28.14 9.40 12.27
N LEU A 90 -27.57 10.61 12.21
CA LEU A 90 -27.73 11.50 11.06
C LEU A 90 -27.02 10.90 9.84
N CYS A 91 -25.75 10.55 9.99
CA CYS A 91 -24.96 9.99 8.89
C CYS A 91 -24.01 8.90 9.39
N LEU A 92 -23.99 7.75 8.71
CA LEU A 92 -23.05 6.66 8.96
C LEU A 92 -22.01 6.61 7.83
N LEU A 93 -20.75 6.81 8.17
CA LEU A 93 -19.58 6.62 7.33
C LEU A 93 -18.99 5.24 7.60
N SER A 94 -19.06 4.33 6.63
CA SER A 94 -18.63 2.94 6.78
C SER A 94 -17.57 2.53 5.75
N GLU A 95 -16.58 1.74 6.14
CA GLU A 95 -15.60 1.16 5.21
C GLU A 95 -16.26 0.35 4.08
N SER A 96 -15.56 0.18 2.96
CA SER A 96 -16.11 -0.47 1.76
C SER A 96 -15.26 -1.64 1.24
N ILE A 97 -14.09 -1.91 1.83
CA ILE A 97 -13.04 -2.80 1.26
C ILE A 97 -13.58 -4.16 0.80
N TYR A 98 -14.46 -4.80 1.58
CA TYR A 98 -15.06 -6.10 1.26
C TYR A 98 -16.56 -6.04 0.92
N ALA A 99 -17.07 -4.88 0.49
CA ALA A 99 -18.50 -4.74 0.17
C ALA A 99 -18.98 -5.65 -0.98
N GLU A 100 -18.08 -6.07 -1.87
CA GLU A 100 -18.38 -7.03 -2.95
C GLU A 100 -18.34 -8.49 -2.49
N ARG A 101 -17.87 -8.79 -1.27
CA ARG A 101 -17.81 -10.15 -0.73
C ARG A 101 -19.12 -10.50 -0.05
N GLU A 102 -19.82 -11.48 -0.61
CA GLU A 102 -21.04 -12.03 -0.02
C GLU A 102 -20.76 -12.75 1.31
N GLY A 103 -21.75 -12.77 2.20
CA GLY A 103 -21.64 -13.42 3.50
C GLY A 103 -20.92 -12.56 4.55
N HIS A 104 -20.52 -13.23 5.63
CA HIS A 104 -19.75 -12.64 6.72
C HIS A 104 -18.25 -12.88 6.53
N THR A 105 -17.43 -11.95 7.01
CA THR A 105 -15.98 -12.15 7.06
C THR A 105 -15.61 -13.23 8.08
N SER A 106 -16.29 -13.28 9.22
CA SER A 106 -16.16 -14.37 10.18
C SER A 106 -16.99 -15.59 9.76
N PRO A 107 -16.43 -16.82 9.82
CA PRO A 107 -15.19 -17.20 10.50
C PRO A 107 -13.93 -17.23 9.59
N ASN A 108 -14.04 -16.82 8.33
CA ASN A 108 -12.97 -16.93 7.34
C ASN A 108 -11.76 -16.01 7.62
N ASN A 109 -11.88 -15.03 8.52
CA ASN A 109 -10.73 -14.25 9.02
C ASN A 109 -9.78 -15.04 9.92
N ARG A 110 -10.22 -16.19 10.45
CA ARG A 110 -9.47 -17.01 11.41
C ARG A 110 -8.56 -17.98 10.65
N ALA A 111 -7.27 -17.96 10.96
CA ALA A 111 -6.26 -18.79 10.30
C ALA A 111 -5.79 -19.97 11.16
N ALA A 112 -6.24 -20.11 12.41
CA ALA A 112 -5.73 -21.12 13.35
C ALA A 112 -5.77 -22.57 12.82
N SER A 113 -6.82 -22.98 12.10
CA SER A 113 -6.90 -24.33 11.52
C SER A 113 -5.84 -24.55 10.43
N PHE A 114 -5.69 -23.60 9.51
CA PHE A 114 -4.70 -23.68 8.45
C PHE A 114 -3.27 -23.62 9.00
N ILE A 115 -3.04 -22.75 9.99
CA ILE A 115 -1.74 -22.69 10.70
C ILE A 115 -1.41 -24.07 11.29
N ARG A 116 -2.35 -24.72 11.97
CA ARG A 116 -2.17 -26.06 12.52
C ARG A 116 -1.83 -27.09 11.44
N ASP A 117 -2.51 -27.02 10.29
CA ASP A 117 -2.23 -27.91 9.16
C ASP A 117 -0.81 -27.70 8.63
N VAL A 118 -0.36 -26.45 8.49
CA VAL A 118 1.02 -26.14 8.09
C VAL A 118 2.02 -26.67 9.12
N LEU A 119 1.79 -26.40 10.41
CA LEU A 119 2.68 -26.86 11.49
C LEU A 119 2.79 -28.39 11.58
N SER A 120 1.72 -29.11 11.23
CA SER A 120 1.68 -30.58 11.29
C SER A 120 2.27 -31.26 10.07
N LYS A 121 2.15 -30.65 8.88
CA LYS A 121 2.69 -31.19 7.61
C LYS A 121 4.16 -30.85 7.41
N SER A 122 4.61 -29.73 7.94
CA SER A 122 6.01 -29.33 7.85
C SER A 122 6.78 -30.09 8.93
N GLU A 123 7.72 -30.96 8.54
CA GLU A 123 8.54 -31.73 9.49
C GLU A 123 9.70 -30.90 10.05
N ASP A 124 10.25 -30.02 9.22
CA ASP A 124 11.45 -29.24 9.50
C ASP A 124 11.11 -27.76 9.80
N ARG A 125 12.09 -26.87 9.66
CA ARG A 125 11.98 -25.46 10.06
C ARG A 125 10.98 -24.71 9.17
N ILE A 126 10.17 -23.86 9.80
CA ILE A 126 9.21 -23.01 9.10
C ILE A 126 9.70 -21.56 9.17
N ILE A 127 9.71 -20.85 8.05
CA ILE A 127 9.98 -19.40 7.98
C ILE A 127 8.65 -18.71 7.68
N ALA A 128 8.06 -18.03 8.66
CA ALA A 128 6.75 -17.41 8.56
C ALA A 128 6.85 -15.88 8.43
N THR A 129 6.25 -15.31 7.39
CA THR A 129 6.13 -13.84 7.25
C THR A 129 4.95 -13.34 8.07
N VAL A 130 5.09 -12.23 8.80
CA VAL A 130 4.01 -11.63 9.59
C VAL A 130 3.97 -10.11 9.42
N PHE A 131 2.79 -9.51 9.36
CA PHE A 131 2.66 -8.05 9.50
C PHE A 131 2.75 -7.66 10.97
N PRO A 132 3.69 -6.78 11.36
CA PRO A 132 3.87 -6.40 12.77
C PRO A 132 2.60 -5.84 13.44
N ALA A 133 1.74 -5.14 12.67
CA ALA A 133 0.50 -4.55 13.17
C ALA A 133 -0.72 -5.50 13.12
N HIS A 134 -0.55 -6.76 12.71
CA HIS A 134 -1.63 -7.76 12.70
C HIS A 134 -1.51 -8.69 13.91
N PHE A 135 -1.81 -8.14 15.09
CA PHE A 135 -1.63 -8.84 16.36
C PHE A 135 -2.50 -10.10 16.45
N TYR A 136 -3.67 -10.09 15.81
CA TYR A 136 -4.56 -11.26 15.79
C TYR A 136 -3.91 -12.46 15.09
N ARG A 137 -3.32 -12.28 13.90
CA ARG A 137 -2.62 -13.37 13.17
C ARG A 137 -1.40 -13.87 13.94
N ILE A 138 -0.62 -12.96 14.52
CA ILE A 138 0.53 -13.32 15.37
C ILE A 138 0.04 -14.16 16.57
N GLN A 139 -1.05 -13.76 17.21
CA GLN A 139 -1.64 -14.50 18.33
C GLN A 139 -2.12 -15.90 17.92
N GLU A 140 -2.82 -16.03 16.79
CA GLU A 140 -3.24 -17.34 16.27
C GLU A 140 -2.03 -18.25 16.01
N LEU A 141 -0.99 -17.70 15.38
CA LEU A 141 0.24 -18.43 15.10
C LEU A 141 0.92 -18.91 16.39
N LEU A 142 1.12 -18.01 17.35
CA LEU A 142 1.75 -18.36 18.64
C LEU A 142 0.92 -19.36 19.44
N ASN A 143 -0.41 -19.28 19.39
CA ASN A 143 -1.31 -20.23 20.04
C ASN A 143 -1.15 -21.63 19.46
N GLU A 144 -1.15 -21.78 18.14
CA GLU A 144 -0.99 -23.09 17.54
C GLU A 144 0.43 -23.63 17.71
N VAL A 145 1.46 -22.78 17.62
CA VAL A 145 2.84 -23.21 17.91
C VAL A 145 2.99 -23.69 19.35
N SER A 146 2.30 -23.07 20.31
CA SER A 146 2.36 -23.47 21.73
C SER A 146 1.84 -24.87 22.01
N LYS A 147 1.05 -25.44 21.09
CA LYS A 147 0.53 -26.82 21.16
C LYS A 147 1.51 -27.85 20.57
N THR A 148 2.66 -27.38 20.07
CA THR A 148 3.70 -28.21 19.46
C THR A 148 4.98 -28.15 20.31
N HIS A 149 6.01 -28.90 19.89
CA HIS A 149 7.34 -28.84 20.50
C HIS A 149 8.25 -27.81 19.80
N ARG A 150 7.68 -27.01 18.88
CA ARG A 150 8.45 -26.05 18.10
C ARG A 150 8.78 -24.80 18.92
N LYS A 151 10.00 -24.29 18.74
CA LYS A 151 10.41 -22.98 19.23
C LYS A 151 10.03 -21.88 18.24
N VAL A 152 9.84 -20.66 18.73
CA VAL A 152 9.61 -19.47 17.93
C VAL A 152 10.82 -18.57 18.02
N VAL A 153 11.47 -18.28 16.90
CA VAL A 153 12.57 -17.31 16.83
C VAL A 153 12.06 -16.08 16.09
N ILE A 154 12.02 -14.94 16.79
CA ILE A 154 11.51 -13.68 16.22
C ILE A 154 12.68 -12.89 15.64
N MET A 155 12.65 -12.61 14.35
CA MET A 155 13.73 -11.93 13.65
C MET A 155 13.43 -10.45 13.41
N GLY A 156 14.40 -9.61 13.73
CA GLY A 156 14.31 -8.16 13.60
C GLY A 156 13.91 -7.45 14.90
N LYS A 157 14.68 -6.42 15.26
CA LYS A 157 14.50 -5.66 16.51
C LYS A 157 13.10 -5.04 16.62
N ARG A 158 12.60 -4.41 15.55
CA ARG A 158 11.27 -3.77 15.54
C ARG A 158 10.14 -4.78 15.78
N LEU A 159 10.21 -5.96 15.16
CA LEU A 159 9.20 -7.01 15.37
C LEU A 159 9.26 -7.57 16.80
N GLN A 160 10.45 -7.86 17.32
CA GLN A 160 10.62 -8.29 18.71
C GLN A 160 10.06 -7.28 19.70
N GLU A 161 10.39 -6.01 19.54
CA GLU A 161 9.88 -4.93 20.38
C GLU A 161 8.36 -4.80 20.30
N THR A 162 7.78 -4.95 19.12
CA THR A 162 6.34 -4.87 18.90
C THR A 162 5.61 -6.02 19.59
N ILE A 163 6.08 -7.25 19.44
CA ILE A 163 5.51 -8.43 20.10
C ILE A 163 5.68 -8.35 21.62
N ASN A 164 6.84 -7.91 22.11
CA ASN A 164 7.07 -7.73 23.54
C ASN A 164 6.14 -6.67 24.14
N TYR A 165 6.00 -5.53 23.47
CA TYR A 165 5.05 -4.48 23.85
C TYR A 165 3.62 -5.00 23.88
N ALA A 166 3.21 -5.72 22.83
CA ALA A 166 1.89 -6.32 22.74
C ALA A 166 1.64 -7.28 23.92
N ARG A 167 2.63 -8.08 24.29
CA ARG A 167 2.55 -9.00 25.42
C ARG A 167 2.47 -8.29 26.77
N GLU A 168 3.31 -7.29 26.99
CA GLU A 168 3.36 -6.52 28.26
C GLU A 168 2.07 -5.77 28.53
N ASN A 169 1.41 -5.28 27.47
CA ASN A 169 0.10 -4.65 27.55
C ASN A 169 -1.06 -5.65 27.46
N GLY A 170 -0.77 -6.96 27.41
CA GLY A 170 -1.76 -8.04 27.39
C GLY A 170 -2.64 -8.07 26.13
N TYR A 171 -2.13 -7.61 25.00
CA TYR A 171 -2.77 -7.70 23.67
C TYR A 171 -2.49 -9.05 22.99
N ILE A 172 -1.33 -9.64 23.28
CA ILE A 172 -0.95 -10.98 22.87
C ILE A 172 -0.55 -11.76 24.13
N ASN A 173 -0.97 -13.00 24.25
CA ASN A 173 -0.60 -13.90 25.33
C ASN A 173 0.02 -15.18 24.74
N PHE A 174 1.22 -15.51 25.19
CA PHE A 174 1.90 -16.75 24.86
C PHE A 174 2.92 -17.08 25.95
N ASP A 175 3.24 -18.36 26.07
CA ASP A 175 4.25 -18.84 27.00
C ASP A 175 5.66 -18.50 26.50
N LYS A 176 6.43 -17.73 27.28
CA LYS A 176 7.82 -17.38 26.93
C LYS A 176 8.71 -18.60 26.70
N ARG A 177 8.37 -19.77 27.26
CA ARG A 177 9.13 -21.00 27.05
C ARG A 177 9.16 -21.45 25.59
N ILE A 178 8.21 -21.02 24.75
CA ILE A 178 8.23 -21.34 23.33
C ILE A 178 9.19 -20.43 22.56
N VAL A 179 9.57 -19.27 23.10
CA VAL A 179 10.49 -18.35 22.41
C VAL A 179 11.91 -18.87 22.53
N GLY A 180 12.54 -19.08 21.39
CA GLY A 180 13.96 -19.41 21.26
C GLY A 180 14.80 -18.16 21.02
N ASP A 181 16.11 -18.38 20.91
CA ASP A 181 17.07 -17.34 20.54
C ASP A 181 17.74 -17.67 19.19
N LEU A 182 18.78 -16.92 18.82
CA LEU A 182 19.50 -17.12 17.56
C LEU A 182 20.16 -18.51 17.45
N THR A 183 20.43 -19.19 18.55
CA THR A 183 20.99 -20.55 18.53
C THR A 183 19.98 -21.56 17.99
N ASN A 184 18.67 -21.31 18.16
CA ASN A 184 17.60 -22.18 17.67
C ASN A 184 17.26 -21.97 16.19
N LEU A 185 17.87 -20.98 15.52
CA LEU A 185 17.48 -20.54 14.18
C LEU A 185 17.59 -21.65 13.13
N ASN A 186 18.49 -22.61 13.33
CA ASN A 186 18.74 -23.73 12.42
C ASN A 186 18.12 -25.05 12.87
N ASP A 187 17.44 -25.07 14.01
CA ASP A 187 16.81 -26.29 14.54
C ASP A 187 15.63 -26.70 13.66
N LYS A 188 15.44 -28.01 13.50
CA LYS A 188 14.32 -28.59 12.74
C LYS A 188 12.96 -28.17 13.33
N ASN A 189 12.86 -28.16 14.65
CA ASN A 189 11.64 -27.81 15.37
C ASN A 189 11.56 -26.30 15.68
N THR A 190 11.75 -25.45 14.66
CA THR A 190 11.68 -23.99 14.83
C THR A 190 10.74 -23.33 13.83
N VAL A 191 10.01 -22.32 14.29
CA VAL A 191 9.27 -21.35 13.48
C VAL A 191 10.00 -20.01 13.58
N VAL A 192 10.52 -19.52 12.47
CA VAL A 192 11.22 -18.24 12.37
C VAL A 192 10.22 -17.19 11.90
N LEU A 193 9.94 -16.18 12.72
CA LEU A 193 9.07 -15.06 12.32
C LEU A 193 9.89 -13.95 11.71
N ILE A 194 9.56 -13.56 10.48
CA ILE A 194 10.14 -12.41 9.80
C ILE A 194 9.05 -11.37 9.51
N SER A 195 9.39 -10.08 9.63
CA SER A 195 8.43 -9.02 9.36
C SER A 195 8.22 -8.82 7.87
N ASP A 196 6.97 -8.62 7.47
CA ASP A 196 6.58 -8.11 6.17
C ASP A 196 6.00 -6.69 6.29
N ALA A 197 5.94 -5.96 5.18
CA ALA A 197 5.44 -4.58 5.12
C ALA A 197 4.66 -4.33 3.84
N LYS A 198 3.57 -3.56 3.90
CA LYS A 198 2.76 -3.28 2.69
C LYS A 198 3.48 -2.31 1.74
N GLU A 199 4.32 -1.44 2.26
CA GLU A 199 5.09 -0.45 1.51
C GLU A 199 6.25 -1.09 0.74
N SER A 200 6.73 -2.24 1.21
CA SER A 200 7.79 -3.01 0.58
C SER A 200 7.55 -4.51 0.77
N PRO A 201 6.56 -5.09 0.05
CA PRO A 201 6.15 -6.47 0.23
C PRO A 201 7.30 -7.44 0.02
N PHE A 202 7.42 -8.42 0.91
CA PHE A 202 8.40 -9.49 0.89
C PHE A 202 9.87 -9.06 0.97
N ALA A 203 10.21 -7.78 1.24
CA ALA A 203 11.60 -7.30 1.18
C ALA A 203 12.57 -8.11 2.06
N ASN A 204 12.16 -8.46 3.29
CA ASN A 204 12.98 -9.32 4.15
C ASN A 204 13.10 -10.75 3.61
N LEU A 205 12.02 -11.31 3.07
CA LEU A 205 12.02 -12.65 2.49
C LEU A 205 12.88 -12.70 1.22
N GLN A 206 12.78 -11.71 0.34
CA GLN A 206 13.64 -11.55 -0.83
C GLN A 206 15.12 -11.48 -0.46
N ARG A 207 15.46 -10.76 0.61
CA ARG A 207 16.86 -10.70 1.10
C ARG A 207 17.35 -12.09 1.53
N ILE A 208 16.48 -12.90 2.14
CA ILE A 208 16.80 -14.27 2.55
C ILE A 208 16.94 -15.20 1.33
N ILE A 209 15.99 -15.15 0.39
CA ILE A 209 16.00 -15.94 -0.86
C ILE A 209 17.29 -15.66 -1.65
N LYS A 210 17.68 -14.40 -1.77
CA LYS A 210 18.92 -13.98 -2.48
C LYS A 210 20.21 -14.27 -1.70
N GLY A 211 20.12 -14.82 -0.49
CA GLY A 211 21.27 -15.15 0.35
C GLY A 211 21.99 -13.94 0.96
N PHE A 212 21.36 -12.77 0.97
CA PHE A 212 21.91 -11.53 1.53
C PHE A 212 21.58 -11.35 3.02
N ASP A 213 20.69 -12.17 3.59
CA ASP A 213 20.45 -12.14 5.03
C ASP A 213 21.62 -12.77 5.80
N LYS A 214 22.07 -12.07 6.85
CA LYS A 214 23.24 -12.48 7.63
C LYS A 214 23.03 -13.77 8.41
N TYR A 215 21.80 -14.03 8.85
CA TYR A 215 21.49 -15.10 9.81
C TYR A 215 20.73 -16.25 9.17
N ILE A 216 19.83 -15.95 8.24
CA ILE A 216 18.90 -16.94 7.67
C ILE A 216 19.33 -17.29 6.24
N LYS A 217 19.44 -18.59 5.98
CA LYS A 217 19.53 -19.15 4.63
C LYS A 217 18.47 -20.23 4.49
N ILE A 218 17.73 -20.22 3.38
CA ILE A 218 16.73 -21.25 3.09
C ILE A 218 17.45 -22.57 2.80
N LYS A 219 16.91 -23.65 3.35
CA LYS A 219 17.31 -25.05 3.11
C LYS A 219 16.19 -25.73 2.33
N GLU A 220 16.51 -26.77 1.57
CA GLU A 220 15.53 -27.58 0.83
C GLU A 220 14.45 -28.20 1.76
N THR A 221 14.79 -28.42 3.03
CA THR A 221 13.83 -28.94 4.02
C THR A 221 12.93 -27.87 4.64
N ASP A 222 13.17 -26.58 4.37
CA ASP A 222 12.38 -25.52 5.00
C ASP A 222 10.99 -25.41 4.36
N THR A 223 10.03 -24.93 5.15
CA THR A 223 8.74 -24.43 4.65
C THR A 223 8.68 -22.92 4.82
N VAL A 224 8.53 -22.16 3.75
CA VAL A 224 8.20 -20.73 3.80
C VAL A 224 6.68 -20.57 3.85
N PHE A 225 6.19 -19.96 4.93
CA PHE A 225 4.77 -19.73 5.14
C PHE A 225 4.44 -18.23 5.09
N ILE A 226 3.79 -17.81 4.01
CA ILE A 226 3.23 -16.47 3.88
C ILE A 226 1.92 -16.44 4.67
N THR A 227 1.96 -15.85 5.87
CA THR A 227 0.84 -15.95 6.81
C THR A 227 -0.31 -15.02 6.52
N GLU A 228 -0.30 -14.31 5.38
CA GLU A 228 -1.31 -13.33 4.98
C GLU A 228 -1.85 -13.69 3.60
N PRO A 229 -3.16 -13.52 3.36
CA PRO A 229 -3.70 -13.71 2.03
C PRO A 229 -3.19 -12.61 1.08
N THR A 230 -2.92 -12.99 -0.16
CA THR A 230 -2.61 -12.04 -1.24
C THR A 230 -3.73 -11.02 -1.38
N TYR A 231 -3.36 -9.74 -1.46
CA TYR A 231 -4.27 -8.61 -1.67
C TYR A 231 -4.05 -7.99 -3.06
N ASP A 232 -5.03 -7.21 -3.51
CA ASP A 232 -5.05 -6.58 -4.83
C ASP A 232 -3.74 -5.81 -5.10
N GLY A 233 -3.09 -6.12 -6.22
CA GLY A 233 -1.90 -5.43 -6.72
C GLY A 233 -0.56 -6.12 -6.43
N ILE A 234 -0.53 -7.18 -5.61
CA ILE A 234 0.70 -7.92 -5.27
C ILE A 234 0.69 -9.39 -5.72
N GLU A 235 -0.27 -9.79 -6.56
CA GLU A 235 -0.44 -11.17 -7.01
C GLU A 235 0.80 -11.68 -7.75
N LYS A 236 1.31 -10.86 -8.70
CA LYS A 236 2.51 -11.19 -9.48
C LYS A 236 3.72 -11.39 -8.57
N VAL A 237 3.96 -10.45 -7.65
CA VAL A 237 5.10 -10.51 -6.72
C VAL A 237 4.97 -11.73 -5.81
N THR A 238 3.76 -12.06 -5.34
CA THR A 238 3.54 -13.26 -4.52
C THR A 238 3.89 -14.53 -5.30
N ALA A 239 3.46 -14.64 -6.55
CA ALA A 239 3.77 -15.78 -7.41
C ALA A 239 5.28 -15.92 -7.64
N GLU A 240 5.97 -14.82 -7.97
CA GLU A 240 7.43 -14.81 -8.14
C GLU A 240 8.16 -15.28 -6.87
N ILE A 241 7.73 -14.81 -5.68
CA ILE A 241 8.30 -15.25 -4.40
C ILE A 241 8.10 -16.74 -4.18
N MET A 242 6.91 -17.27 -4.47
CA MET A 242 6.64 -18.70 -4.31
C MET A 242 7.50 -19.54 -5.26
N ASP A 243 7.68 -19.09 -6.51
CA ASP A 243 8.54 -19.75 -7.49
C ASP A 243 10.02 -19.70 -7.07
N GLU A 244 10.51 -18.54 -6.60
CA GLU A 244 11.90 -18.40 -6.13
C GLU A 244 12.19 -19.30 -4.92
N VAL A 245 11.24 -19.44 -3.99
CA VAL A 245 11.38 -20.38 -2.86
C VAL A 245 11.41 -21.83 -3.37
N ALA A 246 10.51 -22.19 -4.30
CA ALA A 246 10.47 -23.53 -4.87
C ALA A 246 11.75 -23.87 -5.67
N MET A 247 12.35 -22.88 -6.35
CA MET A 247 13.65 -23.04 -7.04
C MET A 247 14.81 -23.34 -6.08
N LEU A 248 14.68 -22.95 -4.81
CA LEU A 248 15.64 -23.32 -3.74
C LEU A 248 15.35 -24.70 -3.13
N GLY A 249 14.36 -25.43 -3.66
CA GLY A 249 13.96 -26.75 -3.22
C GLY A 249 13.12 -26.77 -1.94
N ALA A 250 12.72 -25.60 -1.42
CA ALA A 250 11.92 -25.46 -0.21
C ALA A 250 10.41 -25.39 -0.51
N ASP A 251 9.57 -25.76 0.46
CA ASP A 251 8.13 -25.67 0.32
C ASP A 251 7.65 -24.22 0.48
N ALA A 252 6.80 -23.74 -0.43
CA ALA A 252 6.18 -22.43 -0.36
C ALA A 252 4.66 -22.56 -0.13
N ILE A 253 4.16 -21.99 0.96
CA ILE A 253 2.74 -22.04 1.34
C ILE A 253 2.24 -20.64 1.62
N ASN A 254 1.06 -20.28 1.10
CA ASN A 254 0.38 -19.03 1.40
C ASN A 254 -1.08 -19.25 1.85
N LEU A 255 -1.62 -18.29 2.59
CA LEU A 255 -3.07 -18.26 2.83
C LEU A 255 -3.81 -17.92 1.55
N SER A 256 -4.80 -18.75 1.19
CA SER A 256 -5.66 -18.46 0.04
C SER A 256 -6.59 -17.28 0.32
N SER A 257 -6.55 -16.22 -0.51
CA SER A 257 -7.47 -15.07 -0.46
C SER A 257 -8.94 -15.39 -0.77
N LYS A 258 -9.22 -16.63 -1.23
CA LYS A 258 -10.58 -17.15 -1.43
C LYS A 258 -11.16 -17.76 -0.14
N LYS A 259 -10.32 -18.38 0.69
CA LYS A 259 -10.74 -19.11 1.90
C LYS A 259 -10.46 -18.34 3.18
N HIS A 260 -9.42 -17.51 3.19
CA HIS A 260 -8.99 -16.72 4.33
C HIS A 260 -9.11 -15.24 3.99
N LEU A 261 -9.77 -14.50 4.88
CA LEU A 261 -10.06 -13.09 4.71
C LEU A 261 -9.24 -12.25 5.68
N LEU A 262 -8.99 -10.99 5.32
CA LEU A 262 -8.54 -9.99 6.28
C LEU A 262 -9.73 -9.49 7.12
N HIS A 263 -9.46 -8.71 8.15
CA HIS A 263 -10.46 -8.24 9.11
C HIS A 263 -11.21 -7.00 8.58
N HIS A 264 -11.87 -7.12 7.44
CA HIS A 264 -12.71 -6.05 6.88
C HIS A 264 -14.16 -6.52 6.81
N ALA A 265 -15.12 -5.63 6.94
CA ALA A 265 -16.53 -5.98 6.93
C ALA A 265 -16.97 -6.48 5.54
N SER A 266 -17.43 -7.73 5.46
CA SER A 266 -18.10 -8.25 4.25
C SER A 266 -19.55 -7.77 4.18
N ARG A 267 -20.25 -8.09 3.10
CA ARG A 267 -21.62 -7.64 2.83
C ARG A 267 -22.55 -7.74 4.04
N GLU A 268 -22.59 -8.89 4.72
CA GLU A 268 -23.52 -9.08 5.84
C GLU A 268 -23.05 -8.39 7.13
N ASP A 269 -21.75 -8.17 7.29
CA ASP A 269 -21.21 -7.36 8.38
C ASP A 269 -21.61 -5.89 8.21
N LEU A 270 -21.57 -5.38 6.97
CA LEU A 270 -22.02 -4.04 6.61
C LEU A 270 -23.54 -3.89 6.85
N MET A 271 -24.34 -4.86 6.40
CA MET A 271 -25.79 -4.84 6.64
C MET A 271 -26.12 -4.82 8.13
N LEU A 272 -25.43 -5.63 8.94
CA LEU A 272 -25.61 -5.63 10.39
C LEU A 272 -25.27 -4.26 11.00
N MET A 273 -24.15 -3.65 10.60
CA MET A 273 -23.77 -2.32 11.09
C MET A 273 -24.82 -1.26 10.72
N ILE A 274 -25.31 -1.25 9.47
CA ILE A 274 -26.32 -0.31 9.00
C ILE A 274 -27.62 -0.50 9.79
N ASN A 275 -28.08 -1.74 9.99
CA ASN A 275 -29.29 -2.04 10.77
C ASN A 275 -29.17 -1.65 12.25
N LEU A 276 -27.99 -1.85 12.87
CA LEU A 276 -27.74 -1.42 14.24
C LEU A 276 -27.77 0.11 14.39
N MET A 277 -27.26 0.82 13.39
CA MET A 277 -27.14 2.28 13.41
C MET A 277 -28.40 3.01 12.92
N ASN A 278 -29.20 2.36 12.06
CA ASN A 278 -30.39 2.91 11.42
C ASN A 278 -30.20 4.38 10.95
N PRO A 279 -29.23 4.64 10.05
CA PRO A 279 -28.83 5.99 9.72
C PRO A 279 -29.82 6.68 8.77
N LYS A 280 -30.00 7.99 8.93
CA LYS A 280 -30.76 8.80 7.97
C LYS A 280 -30.05 8.92 6.63
N TYR A 281 -28.73 9.14 6.66
CA TYR A 281 -27.85 9.20 5.49
C TYR A 281 -26.74 8.16 5.59
N TYR A 282 -26.39 7.52 4.48
CA TYR A 282 -25.30 6.54 4.44
C TYR A 282 -24.19 7.03 3.51
N PHE A 283 -22.95 6.94 3.97
CA PHE A 283 -21.79 7.42 3.23
C PHE A 283 -20.71 6.33 3.19
N PRO A 284 -20.67 5.52 2.11
CA PRO A 284 -19.55 4.62 1.87
C PRO A 284 -18.22 5.37 1.83
N VAL A 285 -17.26 4.94 2.63
CA VAL A 285 -15.89 5.47 2.66
C VAL A 285 -14.88 4.32 2.61
N LYS A 286 -13.59 4.66 2.50
CA LYS A 286 -12.45 3.73 2.54
C LYS A 286 -12.58 2.52 1.60
N GLY A 287 -12.05 2.71 0.39
CA GLY A 287 -12.00 1.73 -0.69
C GLY A 287 -12.08 2.43 -2.05
N GLU A 288 -11.67 1.74 -3.10
CA GLU A 288 -11.87 2.18 -4.49
C GLU A 288 -13.33 2.49 -4.80
N TYR A 289 -13.57 3.32 -5.82
CA TYR A 289 -14.94 3.76 -6.16
C TYR A 289 -15.90 2.60 -6.42
N ARG A 290 -15.43 1.51 -7.04
CA ARG A 290 -16.22 0.28 -7.24
C ARG A 290 -16.73 -0.33 -5.93
N TYR A 291 -15.89 -0.32 -4.90
CA TYR A 291 -16.23 -0.84 -3.57
C TYR A 291 -17.23 0.06 -2.85
N GLN A 292 -17.04 1.38 -2.95
CA GLN A 292 -18.00 2.35 -2.41
C GLN A 292 -19.37 2.20 -3.07
N LEU A 293 -19.40 1.99 -4.39
CA LEU A 293 -20.63 1.72 -5.13
C LEU A 293 -21.26 0.38 -4.72
N ALA A 294 -20.47 -0.67 -4.51
CA ALA A 294 -20.98 -1.95 -4.01
C ALA A 294 -21.60 -1.79 -2.61
N ASN A 295 -20.94 -1.04 -1.73
CA ASN A 295 -21.42 -0.73 -0.38
C ASN A 295 -22.70 0.13 -0.40
N ALA A 296 -22.80 1.09 -1.31
CA ALA A 296 -24.05 1.82 -1.56
C ALA A 296 -25.20 0.88 -1.91
N LYS A 297 -24.97 -0.12 -2.77
CA LYS A 297 -25.99 -1.13 -3.11
C LYS A 297 -26.38 -2.00 -1.91
N VAL A 298 -25.44 -2.30 -1.00
CA VAL A 298 -25.76 -2.99 0.27
C VAL A 298 -26.77 -2.20 1.08
N ALA A 299 -26.51 -0.89 1.25
CA ALA A 299 -27.41 -0.01 2.00
C ALA A 299 -28.78 0.15 1.35
N GLU A 300 -28.82 0.29 0.02
CA GLU A 300 -30.06 0.38 -0.76
C GLU A 300 -30.92 -0.89 -0.59
N GLU A 301 -30.30 -2.07 -0.65
CA GLU A 301 -31.00 -3.36 -0.51
C GLU A 301 -31.72 -3.52 0.84
N ILE A 302 -31.12 -3.03 1.92
CA ILE A 302 -31.71 -3.10 3.26
C ILE A 302 -32.56 -1.87 3.63
N GLY A 303 -32.87 -1.02 2.64
CA GLY A 303 -33.90 0.01 2.76
C GLY A 303 -33.42 1.42 3.04
N VAL A 304 -32.12 1.72 2.92
CA VAL A 304 -31.66 3.12 2.91
C VAL A 304 -32.09 3.75 1.58
N PRO A 305 -32.87 4.86 1.56
CA PRO A 305 -33.29 5.48 0.33
C PRO A 305 -32.09 5.93 -0.52
N LYS A 306 -32.16 5.71 -1.83
CA LYS A 306 -31.07 5.99 -2.76
C LYS A 306 -30.62 7.46 -2.71
N GLU A 307 -31.57 8.39 -2.55
CA GLU A 307 -31.32 9.82 -2.39
C GLU A 307 -30.58 10.20 -1.10
N ASN A 308 -30.55 9.29 -0.11
CA ASN A 308 -29.85 9.46 1.15
C ASN A 308 -28.47 8.78 1.17
N ILE A 309 -28.08 8.12 0.07
CA ILE A 309 -26.77 7.50 -0.08
C ILE A 309 -25.82 8.50 -0.74
N ILE A 310 -24.72 8.79 -0.05
CA ILE A 310 -23.75 9.81 -0.41
C ILE A 310 -22.53 9.13 -1.02
N LEU A 311 -22.32 9.31 -2.33
CA LEU A 311 -21.10 8.90 -3.03
C LEU A 311 -20.29 10.13 -3.40
N LYS A 312 -19.09 10.25 -2.85
CA LYS A 312 -18.20 11.42 -3.00
C LYS A 312 -16.75 10.97 -3.13
N GLN A 313 -15.93 11.83 -3.72
CA GLN A 313 -14.49 11.61 -3.86
C GLN A 313 -13.70 12.49 -2.88
N ASN A 314 -12.39 12.24 -2.78
CA ASN A 314 -11.50 13.05 -1.97
C ASN A 314 -11.64 14.53 -2.33
N GLY A 315 -11.86 15.37 -1.32
CA GLY A 315 -12.03 16.81 -1.47
C GLY A 315 -13.47 17.29 -1.65
N ASP A 316 -14.42 16.42 -2.00
CA ASP A 316 -15.83 16.82 -2.06
C ASP A 316 -16.40 17.08 -0.66
N VAL A 317 -17.21 18.13 -0.52
CA VAL A 317 -17.85 18.51 0.74
C VAL A 317 -19.30 18.00 0.81
N CYS A 318 -19.68 17.51 1.99
CA CYS A 318 -21.06 17.23 2.36
C CYS A 318 -21.49 18.17 3.48
N GLU A 319 -22.45 19.05 3.17
CA GLU A 319 -22.99 20.00 4.14
C GLU A 319 -24.36 19.52 4.65
N PHE A 320 -24.57 19.60 5.96
CA PHE A 320 -25.86 19.38 6.60
C PHE A 320 -26.35 20.69 7.22
N ILE A 321 -27.61 21.06 6.94
CA ILE A 321 -28.29 22.21 7.53
C ILE A 321 -29.59 21.72 8.15
N ASP A 322 -29.77 21.95 9.45
CA ASP A 322 -30.92 21.51 10.24
C ASP A 322 -31.20 20.00 10.07
N GLY A 323 -30.11 19.22 10.10
CA GLY A 323 -30.15 17.76 9.95
C GLY A 323 -30.55 17.27 8.55
N LYS A 324 -30.52 18.11 7.51
CA LYS A 324 -30.79 17.73 6.11
C LYS A 324 -29.56 17.98 5.25
N LEU A 325 -29.28 17.05 4.34
CA LEU A 325 -28.20 17.21 3.35
C LEU A 325 -28.52 18.39 2.42
N ASN A 326 -27.61 19.36 2.32
CA ASN A 326 -27.72 20.45 1.38
C ASN A 326 -27.27 19.99 -0.02
N LEU A 327 -28.25 19.60 -0.84
CA LEU A 327 -28.00 19.15 -2.23
C LEU A 327 -27.45 20.25 -3.15
N LYS A 328 -27.45 21.51 -2.71
CA LYS A 328 -26.88 22.65 -3.46
C LYS A 328 -25.43 22.94 -3.07
N CYS A 329 -24.86 22.23 -2.10
CA CYS A 329 -23.45 22.36 -1.75
C CYS A 329 -22.60 21.60 -2.78
N PHE A 330 -21.84 22.36 -3.57
CA PHE A 330 -20.88 21.85 -4.54
C PHE A 330 -19.44 22.22 -4.16
N ASP A 331 -19.23 22.56 -2.89
CA ASP A 331 -17.94 22.98 -2.39
C ASP A 331 -16.93 21.84 -2.49
N LYS A 332 -15.69 22.22 -2.77
CA LYS A 332 -14.54 21.31 -2.79
C LYS A 332 -13.42 21.90 -1.96
N VAL A 333 -12.77 21.06 -1.17
CA VAL A 333 -11.52 21.37 -0.50
C VAL A 333 -10.38 20.96 -1.43
N LYS A 334 -9.33 21.77 -1.49
CA LYS A 334 -8.12 21.42 -2.25
C LYS A 334 -7.52 20.15 -1.65
N VAL A 335 -7.40 19.13 -2.48
CA VAL A 335 -6.68 17.89 -2.19
C VAL A 335 -5.49 17.79 -3.11
N ASP A 336 -4.44 17.13 -2.65
CA ASP A 336 -3.21 16.89 -3.40
C ASP A 336 -2.66 15.51 -3.06
N GLU A 337 -1.84 14.96 -3.95
CA GLU A 337 -1.13 13.71 -3.75
C GLU A 337 0.34 14.01 -3.49
N ILE A 338 0.82 13.70 -2.29
CA ILE A 338 2.22 13.91 -1.91
C ILE A 338 2.95 12.59 -2.10
N LEU A 339 3.90 12.57 -3.03
CA LEU A 339 4.73 11.41 -3.35
C LEU A 339 6.03 11.48 -2.55
N VAL A 340 6.33 10.44 -1.80
CA VAL A 340 7.55 10.34 -1.00
C VAL A 340 8.55 9.43 -1.69
N ASP A 341 9.71 9.98 -2.06
CA ASP A 341 10.83 9.24 -2.65
C ASP A 341 12.13 9.59 -1.93
N GLY A 342 12.69 8.62 -1.19
CA GLY A 342 13.88 8.85 -0.35
C GLY A 342 13.60 9.81 0.81
N ASN A 343 14.57 10.68 1.11
CA ASN A 343 14.54 11.59 2.26
C ASN A 343 13.79 12.91 2.00
N ASN A 344 13.41 13.21 0.76
CA ASN A 344 12.77 14.48 0.39
C ASN A 344 11.34 14.20 -0.10
N GLY A 345 10.36 14.40 0.77
CA GLY A 345 8.95 14.05 0.54
C GLY A 345 8.19 14.91 -0.46
N GLU A 346 8.81 15.88 -1.14
CA GLU A 346 8.14 16.81 -2.06
C GLU A 346 8.83 16.93 -3.44
N ASP A 347 9.94 16.23 -3.68
CA ASP A 347 10.76 16.44 -4.89
C ASP A 347 10.23 15.67 -6.13
N VAL A 348 9.24 14.79 -5.98
CA VAL A 348 8.69 13.98 -7.08
C VAL A 348 7.29 14.47 -7.43
N GLY A 349 7.20 15.26 -8.50
CA GLY A 349 5.93 15.62 -9.12
C GLY A 349 5.53 14.70 -10.28
N ASN A 350 4.30 14.86 -10.78
CA ASN A 350 3.77 14.11 -11.92
C ASN A 350 4.67 14.15 -13.18
N LEU A 351 5.40 15.26 -13.40
CA LEU A 351 6.33 15.37 -14.52
C LEU A 351 7.52 14.41 -14.37
N VAL A 352 8.07 14.30 -13.17
CA VAL A 352 9.18 13.37 -12.87
C VAL A 352 8.73 11.93 -13.04
N LEU A 353 7.50 11.59 -12.62
CA LEU A 353 6.93 10.27 -12.85
C LEU A 353 6.77 9.96 -14.33
N LYS A 354 6.24 10.92 -15.11
CA LYS A 354 6.09 10.75 -16.56
C LYS A 354 7.44 10.56 -17.26
N ASP A 355 8.46 11.31 -16.84
CA ASP A 355 9.81 11.12 -17.36
C ASP A 355 10.34 9.72 -17.03
N ARG A 356 10.13 9.22 -15.79
CA ARG A 356 10.51 7.87 -15.39
C ARG A 356 9.77 6.79 -16.18
N GLU A 357 8.47 6.97 -16.43
CA GLU A 357 7.65 6.05 -17.23
C GLU A 357 8.18 5.98 -18.67
N MET A 358 8.39 7.13 -19.33
CA MET A 358 8.95 7.17 -20.68
C MET A 358 10.33 6.51 -20.75
N LEU A 359 11.19 6.76 -19.77
CA LEU A 359 12.52 6.14 -19.68
C LEU A 359 12.44 4.64 -19.43
N GLY A 360 11.50 4.18 -18.60
CA GLY A 360 11.30 2.77 -18.26
C GLY A 360 10.75 1.94 -19.43
N GLU A 361 9.88 2.53 -20.25
CA GLU A 361 9.26 1.85 -21.39
C GLU A 361 10.10 1.91 -22.67
N ASN A 362 10.66 3.08 -23.00
CA ASN A 362 11.23 3.34 -24.32
C ASN A 362 12.73 3.67 -24.30
N GLY A 363 13.32 3.79 -23.10
CA GLY A 363 14.71 4.21 -22.95
C GLY A 363 14.98 5.65 -23.41
N ILE A 364 16.26 5.96 -23.57
CA ILE A 364 16.75 7.30 -23.88
C ILE A 364 17.83 7.28 -24.95
N VAL A 365 17.83 8.33 -25.77
CA VAL A 365 18.88 8.68 -26.72
C VAL A 365 19.33 10.11 -26.45
N ILE A 366 20.62 10.28 -26.19
CA ILE A 366 21.27 11.57 -25.99
C ILE A 366 22.11 11.86 -27.23
N VAL A 367 21.89 13.03 -27.84
CA VAL A 367 22.64 13.54 -28.98
C VAL A 367 23.44 14.74 -28.51
N SER A 368 24.76 14.68 -28.55
CA SER A 368 25.65 15.78 -28.15
C SER A 368 26.50 16.28 -29.31
N CYS A 369 26.53 17.59 -29.50
CA CYS A 369 27.29 18.24 -30.57
C CYS A 369 27.89 19.56 -30.08
N THR A 370 29.07 19.91 -30.59
CA THR A 370 29.76 21.17 -30.31
C THR A 370 29.83 22.00 -31.59
N LEU A 371 29.35 23.24 -31.50
CA LEU A 371 29.32 24.21 -32.60
C LEU A 371 30.24 25.39 -32.28
N ASP A 372 31.02 25.82 -33.27
CA ASP A 372 31.80 27.06 -33.17
C ASP A 372 30.92 28.27 -33.52
N ARG A 373 30.92 29.27 -32.65
CA ARG A 373 30.05 30.45 -32.78
C ARG A 373 30.33 31.27 -34.03
N ALA A 374 31.60 31.46 -34.36
CA ALA A 374 32.05 32.41 -35.37
C ALA A 374 31.89 31.85 -36.79
N THR A 375 32.30 30.60 -36.96
CA THR A 375 32.27 29.87 -38.23
C THR A 375 30.94 29.17 -38.47
N LYS A 376 30.14 28.99 -37.41
CA LYS A 376 28.91 28.20 -37.42
C LYS A 376 29.16 26.81 -38.03
N LYS A 377 30.15 26.10 -37.51
CA LYS A 377 30.48 24.74 -37.95
C LYS A 377 30.45 23.79 -36.78
N ILE A 378 30.12 22.54 -37.07
CA ILE A 378 30.31 21.44 -36.14
C ILE A 378 31.81 21.24 -35.95
N VAL A 379 32.27 21.41 -34.72
CA VAL A 379 33.68 21.23 -34.32
C VAL A 379 33.89 19.98 -33.47
N GLY A 380 32.81 19.36 -32.98
CA GLY A 380 32.83 18.06 -32.30
C GLY A 380 31.45 17.41 -32.29
N GLY A 381 31.38 16.08 -32.41
CA GLY A 381 30.13 15.33 -32.55
C GLY A 381 29.52 15.39 -33.97
N PRO A 382 28.25 14.98 -34.17
CA PRO A 382 27.29 14.52 -33.17
C PRO A 382 27.63 13.15 -32.57
N GLU A 383 27.76 13.08 -31.26
CA GLU A 383 27.88 11.83 -30.52
C GLU A 383 26.50 11.36 -30.05
N ILE A 384 26.27 10.05 -30.15
CA ILE A 384 25.00 9.43 -29.79
C ILE A 384 25.23 8.43 -28.67
N LEU A 385 24.58 8.68 -27.54
CA LEU A 385 24.58 7.79 -26.39
C LEU A 385 23.17 7.27 -26.17
N THR A 386 23.03 5.98 -25.93
CA THR A 386 21.73 5.37 -25.67
C THR A 386 21.76 4.45 -24.45
N ARG A 387 20.63 4.39 -23.75
CA ARG A 387 20.36 3.51 -22.61
C ARG A 387 18.92 3.03 -22.69
N GLY A 388 18.69 1.72 -22.57
CA GLY A 388 17.35 1.13 -22.52
C GLY A 388 16.55 1.16 -23.83
N PHE A 389 17.06 1.75 -24.91
CA PHE A 389 16.36 1.82 -26.20
C PHE A 389 16.78 0.71 -27.17
N ILE A 390 18.09 0.58 -27.44
CA ILE A 390 18.63 -0.46 -28.34
C ILE A 390 19.88 -1.11 -27.74
N TYR A 391 20.10 -2.38 -28.06
CA TYR A 391 21.37 -3.04 -27.74
C TYR A 391 22.43 -2.63 -28.78
N VAL A 392 23.35 -1.77 -28.34
CA VAL A 392 24.32 -1.05 -29.19
C VAL A 392 25.16 -1.98 -30.07
N LYS A 393 25.55 -3.17 -29.57
CA LYS A 393 26.41 -4.09 -30.32
C LYS A 393 25.73 -4.62 -31.59
N ASP A 394 24.41 -4.75 -31.57
CA ASP A 394 23.65 -5.35 -32.66
C ASP A 394 23.04 -4.29 -33.59
N ASN A 395 23.17 -3.00 -33.25
CA ASN A 395 22.49 -1.89 -33.94
C ASN A 395 23.45 -0.75 -34.33
N GLN A 396 24.67 -1.09 -34.78
CA GLN A 396 25.66 -0.09 -35.19
C GLN A 396 25.22 0.73 -36.43
N GLU A 397 24.57 0.08 -37.39
CA GLU A 397 24.07 0.74 -38.60
C GLU A 397 23.00 1.79 -38.28
N LEU A 398 22.06 1.46 -37.38
CA LEU A 398 21.04 2.40 -36.91
C LEU A 398 21.68 3.63 -36.25
N LEU A 399 22.73 3.43 -35.46
CA LEU A 399 23.47 4.54 -34.84
C LEU A 399 24.17 5.41 -35.88
N GLU A 400 24.78 4.82 -36.91
CA GLU A 400 25.43 5.58 -37.98
C GLU A 400 24.41 6.41 -38.77
N GLN A 401 23.30 5.81 -39.19
CA GLN A 401 22.20 6.53 -39.85
C GLN A 401 21.64 7.66 -38.98
N THR A 402 21.59 7.45 -37.66
CA THR A 402 21.18 8.50 -36.71
C THR A 402 22.20 9.64 -36.69
N ARG A 403 23.51 9.36 -36.73
CA ARG A 403 24.56 10.40 -36.80
C ARG A 403 24.45 11.21 -38.08
N GLU A 404 24.33 10.54 -39.21
CA GLU A 404 24.16 11.17 -40.53
C GLU A 404 22.93 12.09 -40.54
N LEU A 405 21.80 11.60 -40.04
CA LEU A 405 20.57 12.38 -39.93
C LEU A 405 20.74 13.60 -39.01
N CYS A 406 21.46 13.46 -37.88
CA CYS A 406 21.77 14.60 -37.01
C CYS A 406 22.64 15.64 -37.71
N VAL A 407 23.69 15.22 -38.41
CA VAL A 407 24.58 16.13 -39.16
C VAL A 407 23.79 16.91 -40.21
N LEU A 408 22.89 16.24 -40.94
CA LEU A 408 22.02 16.88 -41.91
C LEU A 408 21.13 17.95 -41.26
N ILE A 409 20.40 17.60 -40.20
CA ILE A 409 19.50 18.52 -39.49
C ILE A 409 20.25 19.74 -38.95
N ILE A 410 21.43 19.52 -38.37
CA ILE A 410 22.24 20.59 -37.80
C ILE A 410 22.74 21.53 -38.91
N ASN A 411 23.26 20.99 -40.01
CA ASN A 411 23.72 21.79 -41.14
C ASN A 411 22.57 22.58 -41.81
N ASP A 412 21.41 21.95 -42.01
CA ASP A 412 20.21 22.59 -42.60
C ASP A 412 19.77 23.84 -41.82
N ASN A 413 19.99 23.84 -40.50
CA ASN A 413 19.60 24.95 -39.62
C ASN A 413 20.71 25.99 -39.40
N ILE A 414 21.90 25.73 -39.90
CA ILE A 414 23.08 26.57 -39.73
C ILE A 414 23.40 27.37 -41.01
N LEU A 415 22.90 26.93 -42.17
CA LEU A 415 23.22 27.50 -43.48
C LEU A 415 22.40 28.77 -43.88
N GLU A 416 23.16 29.70 -44.48
CA GLU A 416 22.88 30.76 -45.47
C GLU A 416 21.99 32.01 -45.26
N ASN A 417 21.10 32.17 -44.27
CA ASN A 417 20.37 33.47 -44.16
C ASN A 417 20.03 33.99 -42.76
N THR A 418 20.50 33.35 -41.69
CA THR A 418 20.19 33.72 -40.31
C THR A 418 21.39 34.39 -39.62
N LYS A 419 21.19 35.59 -39.07
CA LYS A 419 22.23 36.32 -38.30
C LYS A 419 22.64 35.59 -37.00
N ARG A 420 21.83 34.66 -36.50
CA ARG A 420 22.04 33.90 -35.25
C ARG A 420 21.59 32.45 -35.44
N VAL A 421 22.31 31.52 -34.83
CA VAL A 421 21.92 30.10 -34.76
C VAL A 421 20.78 29.95 -33.75
N ASP A 422 19.66 29.35 -34.16
CA ASP A 422 18.56 29.04 -33.26
C ASP A 422 18.70 27.61 -32.73
N TYR A 423 19.36 27.49 -31.58
CA TYR A 423 19.58 26.20 -30.92
C TYR A 423 18.28 25.51 -30.51
N SER A 424 17.22 26.27 -30.21
CA SER A 424 15.91 25.69 -29.86
C SER A 424 15.26 25.04 -31.08
N LYS A 425 15.37 25.69 -32.25
CA LYS A 425 14.91 25.13 -33.53
C LYS A 425 15.64 23.83 -33.86
N ILE A 426 16.98 23.82 -33.75
CA ILE A 426 17.78 22.60 -33.99
C ILE A 426 17.35 21.48 -33.05
N LYS A 427 17.23 21.74 -31.74
CA LYS A 427 16.82 20.74 -30.75
C LYS A 427 15.44 20.15 -31.06
N ASN A 428 14.48 20.98 -31.48
CA ASN A 428 13.14 20.51 -31.83
C ASN A 428 13.15 19.67 -33.11
N GLU A 429 13.87 20.10 -34.15
CA GLU A 429 13.94 19.36 -35.41
C GLU A 429 14.67 18.03 -35.27
N VAL A 430 15.74 17.98 -34.47
CA VAL A 430 16.42 16.73 -34.09
C VAL A 430 15.43 15.80 -33.39
N ARG A 431 14.66 16.29 -32.41
CA ARG A 431 13.67 15.48 -31.70
C ARG A 431 12.59 14.92 -32.64
N GLU A 432 12.03 15.73 -33.53
CA GLU A 432 10.95 15.31 -34.43
C GLU A 432 11.41 14.31 -35.49
N ARG A 433 12.49 14.63 -36.21
CA ARG A 433 12.98 13.79 -37.31
C ARG A 433 13.57 12.49 -36.80
N LEU A 434 14.35 12.52 -35.71
CA LEU A 434 14.83 11.29 -35.09
C LEU A 434 13.69 10.48 -34.47
N GLY A 435 12.69 11.13 -33.87
CA GLY A 435 11.52 10.45 -33.32
C GLY A 435 10.75 9.67 -34.39
N HIS A 436 10.56 10.25 -35.58
CA HIS A 436 9.97 9.55 -36.72
C HIS A 436 10.85 8.41 -37.22
N PHE A 437 12.15 8.68 -37.41
CA PHE A 437 13.11 7.69 -37.88
C PHE A 437 13.19 6.47 -36.97
N PHE A 438 13.29 6.68 -35.65
CA PHE A 438 13.29 5.59 -34.68
C PHE A 438 11.99 4.80 -34.71
N TYR A 439 10.84 5.47 -34.73
CA TYR A 439 9.56 4.77 -34.81
C TYR A 439 9.42 3.93 -36.08
N GLU A 440 9.88 4.43 -37.23
CA GLU A 440 9.85 3.69 -38.49
C GLU A 440 10.76 2.45 -38.47
N LYS A 441 11.91 2.53 -37.78
CA LYS A 441 12.91 1.46 -37.74
C LYS A 441 12.70 0.47 -36.61
N THR A 442 12.14 0.88 -35.49
CA THR A 442 12.09 0.09 -34.25
C THR A 442 10.69 0.01 -33.63
N GLU A 443 9.70 0.71 -34.19
CA GLU A 443 8.35 0.86 -33.62
C GLU A 443 8.33 1.42 -32.19
N SER A 444 9.44 2.00 -31.73
CA SER A 444 9.62 2.57 -30.40
C SER A 444 10.02 4.05 -30.49
N LYS A 445 9.60 4.82 -29.47
CA LYS A 445 9.86 6.27 -29.39
C LYS A 445 10.65 6.58 -28.12
N PRO A 446 11.99 6.55 -28.19
CA PRO A 446 12.82 6.85 -27.03
C PRO A 446 12.69 8.33 -26.64
N MET A 447 13.02 8.64 -25.39
CA MET A 447 13.23 10.03 -25.00
C MET A 447 14.49 10.57 -25.70
N ILE A 448 14.36 11.65 -26.46
CA ILE A 448 15.49 12.24 -27.20
C ILE A 448 15.92 13.55 -26.52
N ILE A 449 17.14 13.57 -26.01
CA ILE A 449 17.75 14.75 -25.40
C ILE A 449 18.90 15.24 -26.28
N THR A 450 18.79 16.48 -26.79
CA THR A 450 19.81 17.10 -27.64
C THR A 450 20.57 18.17 -26.86
N VAL A 451 21.88 17.98 -26.72
CA VAL A 451 22.81 18.89 -26.06
C VAL A 451 23.69 19.53 -27.13
N ILE A 452 23.60 20.85 -27.28
CA ILE A 452 24.45 21.60 -28.19
C ILE A 452 25.32 22.52 -27.35
N GLN A 453 26.64 22.35 -27.46
CA GLN A 453 27.64 23.20 -26.82
C GLN A 453 28.16 24.23 -27.81
N GLU A 454 28.45 25.43 -27.34
CA GLU A 454 29.03 26.51 -28.14
C GLU A 454 30.46 26.75 -27.66
N VAL A 455 31.41 26.85 -28.58
CA VAL A 455 32.82 27.19 -28.32
C VAL A 455 33.28 28.39 -29.13
#